data_AF-A0A7Y7J037-F1
#
_entry.id   AF-A0A7Y7J037-F1
#
_cell.length_a   1.000
_cell.length_b   1.000
_cell.length_c   1.000
_cell.angle_alpha   90.00
_cell.angle_beta   90.00
_cell.angle_gamma   90.00
#
_symmetry.space_group_name_H-M   'P 1'
#
loop_
_entity.id
_entity.type
_entity.pdbx_description
1 polymer ?
#
loop_
_entity_poly.entity_id
_entity_poly.type
_entity_poly.pdbx_seq_one_letter_code
_entity_poly.pdbx_strand_id
1 'polypeptide(L)'
;MPYWPISRRGARILSSALAACCVLTAPLPGLASGAVPARTEIQVKIADTGFIPATLTIGTGATVTWTNTGDTAHELVATVQGVPEPEIFRSPPLDIGDRFSFRFAAPGRYRYFCAYHPEMTGTVTVR
;
A
#
# COMPACT_ATOMS: atom_id res chain seq x y z
N MET A 1 24.21 -54.90 28.93
CA MET A 1 24.04 -53.44 28.92
C MET A 1 25.04 -52.83 29.90
N PRO A 2 26.26 -52.48 29.47
CA PRO A 2 27.24 -51.77 30.28
C PRO A 2 27.23 -50.27 29.86
N TYR A 3 27.84 -49.27 30.48
CA TYR A 3 28.99 -49.09 31.38
C TYR A 3 28.86 -47.62 31.87
N TRP A 4 28.84 -47.40 33.18
CA TRP A 4 29.90 -46.74 34.00
C TRP A 4 30.33 -45.30 33.64
N PRO A 5 30.26 -44.34 34.60
CA PRO A 5 30.71 -42.95 34.45
C PRO A 5 32.19 -42.80 34.80
N ILE A 6 32.93 -41.91 34.12
CA ILE A 6 34.32 -41.58 34.49
C ILE A 6 34.56 -40.07 34.43
N SER A 7 34.91 -39.54 35.60
CA SER A 7 35.51 -38.24 35.86
C SER A 7 36.88 -38.05 35.17
N ARG A 8 37.25 -36.81 34.82
CA ARG A 8 38.66 -36.36 34.74
C ARG A 8 38.69 -34.91 35.24
N ARG A 9 39.17 -34.62 36.46
CA ARG A 9 40.58 -34.39 36.87
C ARG A 9 41.38 -33.60 35.83
N GLY A 10 41.80 -32.39 36.22
CA GLY A 10 42.58 -31.47 35.41
C GLY A 10 44.09 -31.75 35.41
N ALA A 11 44.81 -30.94 34.64
CA ALA A 11 46.20 -30.57 34.85
C ALA A 11 46.53 -29.34 33.98
N ARG A 12 47.39 -28.48 34.53
CA ARG A 12 47.95 -27.25 33.96
C ARG A 12 48.99 -27.58 32.87
N ILE A 13 49.33 -26.61 32.01
CA ILE A 13 50.70 -26.10 31.74
C ILE A 13 50.62 -24.96 30.70
N LEU A 14 51.44 -23.93 30.95
CA LEU A 14 51.66 -22.73 30.15
C LEU A 14 52.35 -23.04 28.81
N SER A 15 52.13 -22.21 27.78
CA SER A 15 53.23 -21.54 27.07
C SER A 15 52.71 -20.59 26.00
N SER A 16 53.25 -19.39 26.08
CA SER A 16 53.11 -18.25 25.19
C SER A 16 53.57 -18.56 23.77
N ALA A 17 52.84 -18.06 22.78
CA ALA A 17 53.43 -17.61 21.53
C ALA A 17 52.56 -16.48 20.98
N LEU A 18 53.10 -15.25 20.97
CA LEU A 18 52.55 -14.15 20.21
C LEU A 18 52.52 -14.57 18.73
N ALA A 19 51.32 -14.76 18.19
CA ALA A 19 51.10 -14.71 16.76
C ALA A 19 50.20 -13.51 16.49
N ALA A 20 50.79 -12.50 15.85
CA ALA A 20 50.13 -11.26 15.46
C ALA A 20 48.84 -11.57 14.68
N CYS A 21 47.69 -11.30 15.31
CA CYS A 21 46.40 -11.34 14.66
C CYS A 21 46.29 -10.08 13.79
N CYS A 22 46.75 -10.18 12.54
CA CYS A 22 46.43 -9.21 11.51
C CYS A 22 44.91 -9.29 11.30
N VAL A 23 44.17 -8.39 11.93
CA VAL A 23 42.72 -8.29 11.80
C VAL A 23 42.42 -7.90 10.36
N LEU A 24 42.14 -8.89 9.50
CA LEU A 24 41.50 -8.65 8.22
C LEU A 24 40.06 -8.24 8.50
N THR A 25 39.82 -6.94 8.57
CA THR A 25 38.48 -6.36 8.48
C THR A 25 37.97 -6.56 7.05
N ALA A 26 37.27 -7.68 6.81
CA ALA A 26 36.48 -7.83 5.59
C ALA A 26 35.30 -6.84 5.67
N PRO A 27 35.09 -5.98 4.66
CA PRO A 27 33.90 -5.15 4.61
C PRO A 27 32.68 -6.05 4.40
N LEU A 28 31.76 -6.06 5.38
CA LEU A 28 30.43 -6.63 5.15
C LEU A 28 29.79 -5.87 4.00
N PRO A 29 29.28 -6.53 2.95
CA PRO A 29 28.45 -5.84 1.96
C PRO A 29 27.25 -5.27 2.72
N GLY A 30 27.21 -3.94 2.81
CA GLY A 30 26.09 -3.24 3.42
C GLY A 30 24.81 -3.71 2.76
N LEU A 31 23.86 -4.16 3.58
CA LEU A 31 22.48 -4.35 3.16
C LEU A 31 22.00 -2.99 2.67
N ALA A 32 22.06 -2.77 1.35
CA ALA A 32 21.39 -1.66 0.72
C ALA A 32 19.91 -1.83 1.03
N SER A 33 19.41 -1.05 1.98
CA SER A 33 17.99 -0.91 2.24
C SER A 33 17.41 -0.28 0.97
N GLY A 34 16.97 -1.12 0.03
CA GLY A 34 16.26 -0.67 -1.14
C GLY A 34 15.04 0.11 -0.65
N ALA A 35 15.08 1.43 -0.80
CA ALA A 35 13.90 2.24 -0.58
C ALA A 35 12.84 1.72 -1.54
N VAL A 36 11.82 1.04 -0.98
CA VAL A 36 10.64 0.69 -1.76
C VAL A 36 10.08 2.03 -2.23
N PRO A 37 9.97 2.28 -3.55
CA PRO A 37 9.43 3.54 -4.01
C PRO A 37 8.05 3.71 -3.37
N ALA A 38 7.84 4.87 -2.73
CA ALA A 38 6.54 5.20 -2.18
C ALA A 38 5.52 5.02 -3.29
N ARG A 39 4.58 4.08 -3.11
CA ARG A 39 3.51 3.86 -4.07
C ARG A 39 2.73 5.16 -4.15
N THR A 40 2.84 5.88 -5.27
CA THR A 40 2.07 7.10 -5.50
C THR A 40 0.60 6.75 -5.35
N GLU A 41 -0.01 7.17 -4.23
CA GLU A 41 -1.41 6.91 -3.97
C GLU A 41 -2.23 7.83 -4.87
N ILE A 42 -3.09 7.25 -5.70
CA ILE A 42 -3.93 8.02 -6.59
C ILE A 42 -5.15 8.46 -5.81
N GLN A 43 -5.16 9.73 -5.41
CA GLN A 43 -6.13 10.31 -4.48
C GLN A 43 -7.13 11.20 -5.20
N VAL A 44 -8.39 11.13 -4.77
CA VAL A 44 -9.47 12.05 -5.12
C VAL A 44 -10.08 12.56 -3.82
N LYS A 45 -10.21 13.87 -3.69
CA LYS A 45 -10.95 14.49 -2.59
C LYS A 45 -12.42 14.60 -2.97
N ILE A 46 -13.30 14.31 -2.02
CA ILE A 46 -14.71 14.66 -2.08
C ILE A 46 -14.85 15.93 -1.25
N ALA A 47 -15.18 17.04 -1.91
CA ALA A 47 -15.57 18.27 -1.24
C ALA A 47 -17.06 18.51 -1.51
N ASP A 48 -17.72 19.35 -0.73
CA ASP A 48 -19.16 19.62 -0.92
C ASP A 48 -19.47 20.25 -2.29
N THR A 49 -18.46 20.83 -2.95
CA THR A 49 -18.56 21.40 -4.29
C THR A 49 -18.25 20.42 -5.43
N GLY A 50 -17.72 19.23 -5.15
CA GLY A 50 -17.28 18.31 -6.20
C GLY A 50 -16.13 17.38 -5.84
N PHE A 51 -15.79 16.54 -6.83
CA PHE A 51 -14.58 15.70 -6.79
C PHE A 51 -13.35 16.47 -7.25
N ILE A 52 -12.22 16.32 -6.56
CA ILE A 52 -10.96 16.99 -6.86
C ILE A 52 -9.81 15.96 -6.92
N PRO A 53 -9.25 15.66 -8.10
CA PRO A 53 -9.67 16.14 -9.42
C PRO A 53 -10.98 15.48 -9.88
N ALA A 54 -11.79 16.22 -10.66
CA ALA A 54 -13.04 15.68 -11.22
C ALA A 54 -12.78 14.65 -12.33
N THR A 55 -11.68 14.79 -13.07
CA THR A 55 -11.25 13.83 -14.09
C THR A 55 -9.85 13.33 -13.79
N LEU A 56 -9.68 12.02 -13.87
CA LEU A 56 -8.45 11.34 -13.57
C LEU A 56 -8.13 10.34 -14.67
N THR A 57 -6.86 10.23 -15.05
CA THR A 57 -6.39 9.19 -15.98
C THR A 57 -5.34 8.33 -15.29
N ILE A 58 -5.55 7.01 -15.29
CA ILE A 58 -4.72 6.05 -14.56
C ILE A 58 -4.31 4.88 -15.47
N GLY A 59 -3.26 4.17 -15.06
CA GLY A 59 -2.86 2.92 -15.68
C GLY A 59 -3.76 1.76 -15.23
N THR A 60 -3.91 0.76 -16.10
CA THR A 60 -4.61 -0.49 -15.79
C THR A 60 -4.06 -1.15 -14.51
N GLY A 61 -4.96 -1.57 -13.61
CA GLY A 61 -4.62 -2.19 -12.33
C GLY A 61 -4.34 -1.22 -11.19
N ALA A 62 -4.44 0.09 -11.42
CA ALA A 62 -4.28 1.11 -10.39
C ALA A 62 -5.46 1.14 -9.40
N THR A 63 -5.17 1.57 -8.18
CA THR A 63 -6.15 1.80 -7.12
C THR A 63 -6.34 3.30 -6.96
N VAL A 64 -7.59 3.75 -6.95
CA VAL A 64 -7.94 5.13 -6.60
C VAL A 64 -8.55 5.13 -5.21
N THR A 65 -8.13 6.07 -4.38
CA THR A 65 -8.68 6.33 -3.05
C THR A 65 -9.43 7.65 -3.10
N TRP A 66 -10.68 7.65 -2.66
CA TRP A 66 -11.47 8.84 -2.40
C TRP A 66 -11.44 9.13 -0.91
N THR A 67 -11.26 10.39 -0.54
CA THR A 67 -11.34 10.86 0.85
C THR A 67 -12.40 11.94 0.96
N ASN A 68 -13.34 11.79 1.88
CA ASN A 68 -14.27 12.87 2.19
C ASN A 68 -13.55 13.97 2.98
N THR A 69 -13.45 15.15 2.37
CA THR A 69 -12.83 16.36 2.93
C THR A 69 -13.81 17.52 3.03
N GLY A 70 -15.09 17.30 2.69
CA GLY A 70 -16.17 18.25 2.90
C GLY A 70 -16.72 18.19 4.32
N ASP A 71 -17.79 18.94 4.54
CA ASP A 71 -18.45 19.07 5.84
C ASP A 71 -19.72 18.18 5.93
N THR A 72 -20.06 17.45 4.87
CA THR A 72 -21.23 16.55 4.80
C THR A 72 -20.86 15.14 4.38
N ALA A 73 -21.74 14.17 4.67
CA ALA A 73 -21.55 12.79 4.25
C ALA A 73 -21.78 12.62 2.74
N HIS A 74 -21.04 11.69 2.13
CA HIS A 74 -21.17 11.36 0.70
C HIS A 74 -21.19 9.85 0.47
N GLU A 75 -21.77 9.42 -0.65
CA GLU A 75 -21.80 8.01 -1.05
C GLU A 75 -21.46 7.89 -2.53
N LEU A 76 -20.39 7.17 -2.87
CA LEU A 76 -19.93 7.05 -4.25
C LEU A 76 -20.64 5.92 -4.98
N VAL A 77 -21.12 6.20 -6.18
CA VAL A 77 -21.69 5.21 -7.10
C VAL A 77 -20.99 5.34 -8.45
N ALA A 78 -20.41 4.24 -8.95
CA ALA A 78 -19.79 4.21 -10.27
C ALA A 78 -20.58 3.36 -11.26
N THR A 79 -20.67 3.84 -12.49
CA THR A 79 -21.38 3.16 -13.59
C THR A 79 -20.52 3.17 -14.86
N VAL A 80 -20.83 2.23 -15.77
CA VAL A 80 -20.30 2.29 -17.13
C VAL A 80 -21.14 3.28 -17.92
N GLN A 81 -20.49 4.28 -18.52
CA GLN A 81 -21.22 5.25 -19.34
C GLN A 81 -21.93 4.57 -20.51
N GLY A 82 -23.23 4.83 -20.68
CA GLY A 82 -24.03 4.34 -21.80
C GLY A 82 -24.61 2.94 -21.59
N VAL A 83 -24.44 2.34 -20.41
CA VAL A 83 -25.06 1.07 -20.03
C VAL A 83 -26.00 1.35 -18.86
N PRO A 84 -27.31 1.02 -18.95
CA PRO A 84 -28.26 1.28 -17.87
C PRO A 84 -27.90 0.57 -16.56
N GLU A 85 -27.28 -0.61 -16.64
CA GLU A 85 -26.78 -1.41 -15.51
C GLU A 85 -25.66 -2.32 -16.05
N PRO A 86 -24.44 -2.27 -15.49
CA PRO A 86 -24.28 -2.47 -14.06
C PRO A 86 -23.54 -1.35 -13.34
N GLU A 87 -24.01 -1.04 -12.13
CA GLU A 87 -23.19 -0.46 -11.07
C GLU A 87 -21.84 -1.21 -10.98
N ILE A 88 -20.74 -0.48 -11.12
CA ILE A 88 -19.38 -1.02 -11.00
C ILE A 88 -18.98 -1.15 -9.54
N PHE A 89 -19.35 -0.15 -8.75
CA PHE A 89 -19.24 -0.18 -7.30
C PHE A 89 -20.18 0.84 -6.67
N ARG A 90 -20.46 0.60 -5.38
CA ARG A 90 -21.03 1.55 -4.43
C ARG A 90 -20.23 1.51 -3.15
N SER A 91 -19.88 2.67 -2.62
CA SER A 91 -19.27 2.76 -1.29
C SER A 91 -20.35 2.68 -0.20
N PRO A 92 -20.00 2.35 1.05
CA PRO A 92 -20.79 2.80 2.19
C PRO A 92 -20.91 4.35 2.19
N PRO A 93 -21.83 4.92 2.98
CA PRO A 93 -21.75 6.33 3.34
C PRO A 93 -20.37 6.64 3.92
N LEU A 94 -19.79 7.76 3.49
CA LEU A 94 -18.47 8.24 3.89
C LEU A 94 -18.69 9.51 4.72
N ASP A 95 -18.49 9.42 6.03
CA ASP A 95 -18.49 10.58 6.92
C ASP A 95 -17.23 11.43 6.70
N ILE A 96 -17.13 12.56 7.39
CA ILE A 96 -16.00 13.48 7.27
C ILE A 96 -14.69 12.75 7.62
N GLY A 97 -13.74 12.74 6.68
CA GLY A 97 -12.44 12.06 6.82
C GLY A 97 -12.43 10.60 6.38
N ASP A 98 -13.59 9.99 6.13
CA ASP A 98 -13.66 8.60 5.66
C ASP A 98 -13.08 8.44 4.26
N ARG A 99 -12.66 7.21 3.97
CA ARG A 99 -12.02 6.85 2.71
C ARG A 99 -12.64 5.62 2.08
N PHE A 100 -12.71 5.64 0.76
CA PHE A 100 -13.09 4.50 -0.06
C PHE A 100 -12.02 4.25 -1.12
N SER A 101 -11.71 2.99 -1.40
CA SER A 101 -10.72 2.64 -2.42
C SER A 101 -11.26 1.61 -3.39
N PHE A 102 -10.99 1.80 -4.68
CA PHE A 102 -11.37 0.86 -5.73
C PHE A 102 -10.23 0.60 -6.69
N ARG A 103 -10.03 -0.67 -7.07
CA ARG A 103 -9.00 -1.08 -8.05
C ARG A 103 -9.63 -1.26 -9.43
N PHE A 104 -9.15 -0.49 -10.40
CA PHE A 104 -9.61 -0.57 -11.78
C PHE A 104 -8.78 -1.58 -12.56
N ALA A 105 -9.33 -2.77 -12.81
CA ALA A 105 -8.62 -3.87 -13.47
C ALA A 105 -8.71 -3.86 -14.99
N ALA A 106 -9.69 -3.17 -15.58
CA ALA A 106 -9.92 -3.16 -17.03
C ALA A 106 -9.78 -1.73 -17.59
N PRO A 107 -9.26 -1.59 -18.82
CA PRO A 107 -9.30 -0.32 -19.56
C PRO A 107 -10.75 0.13 -19.77
N GLY A 108 -10.98 1.44 -19.77
CA GLY A 108 -12.31 1.99 -19.97
C GLY A 108 -12.51 3.37 -19.35
N ARG A 109 -13.70 3.93 -19.59
CA ARG A 109 -14.12 5.20 -18.98
C ARG A 109 -15.22 4.93 -17.97
N TYR A 110 -14.89 5.16 -16.70
CA TYR A 110 -15.76 4.93 -15.56
C TYR A 110 -16.30 6.29 -15.10
N ARG A 111 -17.62 6.48 -15.17
CA ARG A 111 -18.27 7.64 -14.56
C ARG A 111 -18.69 7.27 -13.15
N TYR A 112 -18.62 8.23 -12.26
CA TYR A 112 -19.13 8.06 -10.91
C TYR A 112 -19.76 9.35 -10.43
N PHE A 113 -20.63 9.24 -9.45
CA PHE A 113 -21.38 10.35 -8.88
C PHE A 113 -21.62 10.12 -7.39
N CYS A 114 -22.09 11.16 -6.69
CA CYS A 114 -22.55 11.05 -5.32
C CYS A 114 -24.03 10.68 -5.27
N ALA A 115 -24.41 9.60 -4.56
CA ALA A 115 -25.80 9.17 -4.49
C ALA A 115 -26.75 10.24 -3.92
N TYR A 116 -26.25 11.08 -3.00
CA TYR A 116 -27.02 12.19 -2.42
C TYR A 116 -27.12 13.42 -3.33
N HIS A 117 -26.18 13.58 -4.28
CA HIS A 117 -26.07 14.74 -5.17
C HIS A 117 -25.69 14.25 -6.59
N PRO A 118 -26.63 13.72 -7.39
CA PRO A 118 -26.32 13.04 -8.66
C PRO A 118 -25.64 13.92 -9.71
N GLU A 119 -25.78 15.24 -9.61
CA GLU A 119 -25.09 16.23 -10.42
C GLU A 119 -23.59 16.34 -10.10
N MET A 120 -23.19 15.95 -8.89
CA MET A 120 -21.78 15.87 -8.50
C MET A 120 -21.16 14.64 -9.15
N THR A 121 -20.42 14.84 -10.24
CA THR A 121 -19.89 13.77 -11.08
C THR A 121 -18.38 13.82 -11.24
N GLY A 122 -17.78 12.64 -11.39
CA GLY A 122 -16.37 12.48 -11.70
C GLY A 122 -16.15 11.41 -12.78
N THR A 123 -14.95 11.35 -13.33
CA THR A 123 -14.58 10.37 -14.35
C THR A 123 -13.18 9.83 -14.13
N VAL A 124 -13.04 8.51 -14.14
CA VAL A 124 -11.76 7.81 -14.22
C VAL A 124 -11.60 7.20 -15.62
N THR A 125 -10.53 7.57 -16.31
CA THR A 125 -10.13 6.93 -17.57
C THR A 125 -8.96 5.99 -17.30
N VAL A 126 -9.14 4.71 -17.62
CA VAL A 126 -8.14 3.66 -17.45
C VAL A 126 -7.55 3.32 -18.81
N ARG A 127 -6.23 3.42 -18.93
CA ARG A 127 -5.47 3.14 -20.15
C ARG A 127 -4.21 2.32 -19.89
#